data_AF-A0A954GPA1-F1
#
_entry.id   AF-A0A954GPA1-F1
#
_cell.length_a   1.000
_cell.length_b   1.000
_cell.length_c   1.000
_cell.angle_alpha   90.00
_cell.angle_beta   90.00
_cell.angle_gamma   90.00
#
_symmetry.space_group_name_H-M   'P 1'
#
loop_
_entity.id
_entity.type
_entity.pdbx_description
1 polymer ?
#
loop_
_entity_poly.entity_id
_entity_poly.type
_entity_poly.pdbx_seq_one_letter_code
_entity_poly.pdbx_strand_id
1 'polypeptide(L)'
;QPGMGDAERKRICRIIDTETGRTAEVEGLIYRLIVRLHRYSLGQNNYFDSRHWKTGMILDDGVNGRAFLEEIAGEIHVTVRAAYPDGFLGNLCSEIEWLVDYFWKGLDCRRSVACHPPCKGLHEVKALVETKREGIPKVRCNVCEKFHDIDSLLLAATAKFPLEVVLAELKKVRTELAEVKDGVSGLNTDVRAMIAQANEQFELFLKALTDPAKDGPRLFSFEPVETGFWDKPKWISQKFRLTLWCEHSRLPLPMLTGDKKLGVYEIELTRDWMRQSAPFLKVLCGTLSLALPIAVPAVAAKLAIDAASIEAFQDQVDTGKAFAESLLDAGQKVGDWLSTDDAAELDSGHAMLAQGAMLRELHALLKQKDKTGRFGGLERVQNKRREFLWVHPQFKNEY
;
A
#
# COMPACT_ATOMS: atom_id res chain seq x y z
N GLN A 1 -17.20 -8.89 -11.87
CA GLN A 1 -16.80 -9.06 -13.29
C GLN A 1 -15.97 -7.83 -13.67
N PRO A 2 -14.99 -7.93 -14.59
CA PRO A 2 -14.25 -6.75 -15.05
C PRO A 2 -15.23 -5.71 -15.60
N GLY A 3 -15.07 -4.46 -15.19
CA GLY A 3 -15.93 -3.36 -15.60
C GLY A 3 -15.62 -2.89 -17.01
N MET A 4 -16.59 -2.25 -17.65
CA MET A 4 -16.38 -1.61 -18.95
C MET A 4 -15.34 -0.49 -18.79
N GLY A 5 -14.25 -0.53 -19.56
CA GLY A 5 -13.14 0.43 -19.48
C GLY A 5 -11.94 0.00 -18.63
N ASP A 6 -11.95 -1.21 -18.05
CA ASP A 6 -10.78 -1.74 -17.33
C ASP A 6 -9.59 -1.97 -18.29
N ALA A 7 -8.40 -1.58 -17.86
CA ALA A 7 -7.15 -1.84 -18.55
C ALA A 7 -6.62 -3.24 -18.21
N GLU A 8 -5.91 -3.85 -19.16
CA GLU A 8 -5.16 -5.09 -18.95
C GLU A 8 -3.66 -4.83 -18.98
N ARG A 9 -2.95 -5.41 -18.00
CA ARG A 9 -1.49 -5.34 -17.91
C ARG A 9 -0.89 -6.71 -17.68
N LYS A 10 0.27 -6.92 -18.26
CA LYS A 10 1.02 -8.17 -18.16
C LYS A 10 2.46 -7.90 -17.73
N ARG A 11 2.94 -8.71 -16.79
CA ARG A 11 4.35 -8.83 -16.40
C ARG A 11 4.77 -10.30 -16.46
N ILE A 12 6.07 -10.51 -16.64
CA ILE A 12 6.66 -11.85 -16.70
C ILE A 12 7.72 -11.94 -15.60
N CYS A 13 7.56 -12.89 -14.69
CA CYS A 13 8.57 -13.24 -13.71
C CYS A 13 9.36 -14.43 -14.26
N ARG A 14 10.59 -14.18 -14.71
CA ARG A 14 11.49 -15.21 -15.25
C ARG A 14 12.32 -15.77 -14.12
N ILE A 15 12.28 -17.08 -13.94
CA ILE A 15 13.08 -17.75 -12.92
C ILE A 15 14.35 -18.25 -13.57
N ILE A 16 15.49 -17.83 -13.05
CA ILE A 16 16.80 -18.06 -13.65
C ILE A 16 17.65 -18.82 -12.66
N ASP A 17 18.31 -19.86 -13.13
CA ASP A 17 19.36 -20.55 -12.39
C ASP A 17 20.62 -19.67 -12.36
N THR A 18 21.09 -19.35 -11.16
CA THR A 18 22.19 -18.38 -10.95
C THR A 18 23.55 -18.89 -11.43
N GLU A 19 23.74 -20.20 -11.55
CA GLU A 19 24.99 -20.79 -12.04
C GLU A 19 25.03 -20.83 -13.57
N THR A 20 23.90 -21.19 -14.20
CA THR A 20 23.82 -21.42 -15.64
C THR A 20 23.28 -20.22 -16.43
N GLY A 21 22.60 -19.29 -15.77
CA GLY A 21 21.91 -18.15 -16.39
C GLY A 21 20.70 -18.55 -17.25
N ARG A 22 20.26 -19.81 -17.19
CA ARG A 22 19.13 -20.34 -17.98
C ARG A 22 17.83 -20.23 -17.21
N THR A 23 16.71 -20.14 -17.93
CA THR A 23 15.39 -20.26 -17.33
C THR A 23 15.24 -21.63 -16.67
N ALA A 24 14.76 -21.66 -15.43
CA ALA A 24 14.56 -22.86 -14.65
C ALA A 24 13.06 -23.06 -14.35
N GLU A 25 12.60 -24.31 -14.45
CA GLU A 25 11.26 -24.69 -14.00
C GLU A 25 11.29 -24.99 -12.50
N VAL A 26 10.33 -24.45 -11.76
CA VAL A 26 10.30 -24.56 -10.30
C VAL A 26 9.12 -25.40 -9.86
N GLU A 27 9.40 -26.68 -9.60
CA GLU A 27 8.39 -27.60 -9.11
C GLU A 27 7.81 -27.12 -7.78
N GLY A 28 6.48 -27.12 -7.68
CA GLY A 28 5.77 -26.71 -6.46
C GLY A 28 5.52 -25.21 -6.32
N LEU A 29 6.05 -24.36 -7.21
CA LEU A 29 5.85 -22.90 -7.13
C LEU A 29 4.38 -22.50 -7.19
N ILE A 30 3.64 -22.96 -8.21
CA ILE A 30 2.21 -22.66 -8.36
C ILE A 30 1.40 -23.14 -7.15
N TYR A 31 1.67 -24.34 -6.63
CA TYR A 31 0.98 -24.85 -5.44
C TYR A 31 1.20 -23.98 -4.20
N ARG A 32 2.43 -23.51 -3.97
CA ARG A 32 2.72 -22.58 -2.87
C ARG A 32 2.05 -21.22 -3.09
N LEU A 33 2.01 -20.73 -4.32
CA LEU A 33 1.30 -19.50 -4.67
C LEU A 33 -0.22 -19.62 -4.43
N ILE A 34 -0.85 -20.76 -4.75
CA ILE A 34 -2.29 -20.98 -4.48
C ILE A 34 -2.59 -20.83 -2.98
N VAL A 35 -1.82 -21.50 -2.12
CA VAL A 35 -2.01 -21.43 -0.66
C VAL A 35 -1.71 -20.01 -0.15
N ARG A 36 -0.67 -19.38 -0.67
CA ARG A 36 -0.24 -18.05 -0.24
C ARG A 36 -1.26 -16.97 -0.61
N LEU A 37 -1.74 -17.01 -1.84
CA LEU A 37 -2.67 -16.05 -2.44
C LEU A 37 -4.14 -16.42 -2.21
N HIS A 38 -4.43 -17.39 -1.33
CA HIS A 38 -5.79 -17.84 -1.01
C HIS A 38 -6.76 -16.70 -0.65
N ARG A 39 -6.27 -15.61 -0.03
CA ARG A 39 -7.09 -14.43 0.30
C ARG A 39 -7.69 -13.74 -0.93
N TYR A 40 -7.09 -13.94 -2.10
CA TYR A 40 -7.57 -13.45 -3.39
C TYR A 40 -8.27 -14.56 -4.20
N SER A 41 -8.48 -15.75 -3.61
CA SER A 41 -9.18 -16.82 -4.32
C SER A 41 -10.61 -16.40 -4.57
N LEU A 42 -11.11 -16.65 -5.78
CA LEU A 42 -12.54 -16.55 -6.08
C LEU A 42 -13.40 -17.38 -5.11
N GLY A 43 -12.83 -18.44 -4.51
CA GLY A 43 -13.52 -19.28 -3.56
C GLY A 43 -13.42 -18.87 -2.08
N GLN A 44 -13.00 -17.64 -1.77
CA GLN A 44 -12.89 -17.15 -0.39
C GLN A 44 -14.21 -17.27 0.39
N ASN A 45 -15.33 -16.87 -0.23
CA ASN A 45 -16.66 -16.98 0.36
C ASN A 45 -17.35 -18.31 0.03
N ASN A 46 -16.97 -18.94 -1.08
CA ASN A 46 -17.56 -20.18 -1.56
C ASN A 46 -16.52 -21.03 -2.29
N TYR A 47 -16.04 -22.10 -1.64
CA TYR A 47 -14.99 -22.97 -2.17
C TYR A 47 -15.23 -23.44 -3.63
N PHE A 48 -16.47 -23.64 -4.04
CA PHE A 48 -16.81 -24.08 -5.41
C PHE A 48 -16.45 -23.06 -6.50
N ASP A 49 -16.23 -21.81 -6.12
CA ASP A 49 -15.83 -20.73 -7.03
C ASP A 49 -14.31 -20.64 -7.21
N SER A 50 -13.51 -21.39 -6.43
CA SER A 50 -12.06 -21.45 -6.63
C SER A 50 -11.72 -21.91 -8.07
N ARG A 51 -10.79 -21.19 -8.70
CA ARG A 51 -10.28 -21.49 -10.05
C ARG A 51 -8.76 -21.52 -10.03
N HIS A 52 -8.20 -22.72 -9.91
CA HIS A 52 -6.77 -22.98 -10.01
C HIS A 52 -6.54 -24.38 -10.60
N TRP A 53 -5.40 -24.57 -11.25
CA TRP A 53 -4.97 -25.83 -11.86
C TRP A 53 -3.46 -25.98 -11.71
N LYS A 54 -2.88 -27.03 -12.28
CA LYS A 54 -1.46 -27.38 -12.10
C LYS A 54 -0.50 -26.23 -12.41
N THR A 55 -0.78 -25.46 -13.46
CA THR A 55 0.13 -24.44 -14.01
C THR A 55 -0.43 -23.02 -13.88
N GLY A 56 -1.51 -22.80 -13.12
CA GLY A 56 -2.07 -21.46 -13.04
C GLY A 56 -3.26 -21.29 -12.11
N MET A 57 -3.70 -20.04 -11.97
CA MET A 57 -4.81 -19.66 -11.11
C MET A 57 -5.47 -18.34 -11.54
N ILE A 58 -6.71 -18.16 -11.12
CA ILE A 58 -7.44 -16.89 -11.21
C ILE A 58 -7.68 -16.35 -9.80
N LEU A 59 -7.37 -15.07 -9.62
CA LEU A 59 -7.47 -14.35 -8.36
C LEU A 59 -8.30 -13.07 -8.54
N ASP A 60 -8.94 -12.60 -7.48
CA ASP A 60 -9.76 -11.39 -7.47
C ASP A 60 -9.48 -10.60 -6.19
N ASP A 61 -9.14 -9.32 -6.34
CA ASP A 61 -8.91 -8.36 -5.26
C ASP A 61 -9.90 -7.17 -5.36
N GLY A 62 -11.11 -7.46 -5.83
CA GLY A 62 -12.21 -6.51 -5.91
C GLY A 62 -11.87 -5.31 -6.81
N VAL A 63 -11.79 -4.11 -6.22
CA VAL A 63 -11.50 -2.87 -6.95
C VAL A 63 -10.08 -2.84 -7.54
N ASN A 64 -9.14 -3.55 -6.92
CA ASN A 64 -7.75 -3.63 -7.39
C ASN A 64 -7.63 -4.58 -8.61
N GLY A 65 -8.68 -5.34 -8.90
CA GLY A 65 -8.86 -6.08 -10.14
C GLY A 65 -8.74 -7.59 -10.02
N ARG A 66 -8.81 -8.22 -11.20
CA ARG A 66 -8.74 -9.68 -11.36
C ARG A 66 -7.42 -10.05 -12.01
N ALA A 67 -6.76 -11.08 -11.47
CA ALA A 67 -5.50 -11.57 -11.98
C ALA A 67 -5.63 -12.99 -12.56
N PHE A 68 -4.84 -13.25 -13.59
CA PHE A 68 -4.58 -14.55 -14.18
C PHE A 68 -3.07 -14.80 -14.11
N LEU A 69 -2.69 -15.89 -13.44
CA LEU A 69 -1.31 -16.33 -13.34
C LEU A 69 -1.17 -17.65 -14.08
N GLU A 70 -0.15 -17.77 -14.91
CA GLU A 70 0.15 -18.97 -15.67
C GLU A 70 1.66 -19.21 -15.75
N GLU A 71 2.09 -20.45 -15.48
CA GLU A 71 3.46 -20.91 -15.68
C GLU A 71 3.62 -21.46 -17.11
N ILE A 72 4.59 -20.90 -17.84
CA ILE A 72 4.95 -21.31 -19.19
C ILE A 72 6.47 -21.45 -19.25
N ALA A 73 6.97 -22.69 -19.34
CA ALA A 73 8.41 -22.99 -19.53
C ALA A 73 9.34 -22.27 -18.53
N GLY A 74 8.99 -22.29 -17.24
CA GLY A 74 9.76 -21.64 -16.17
C GLY A 74 9.58 -20.12 -16.06
N GLU A 75 8.64 -19.55 -16.82
CA GLU A 75 8.22 -18.15 -16.71
C GLU A 75 6.82 -18.07 -16.10
N ILE A 76 6.65 -17.21 -15.09
CA ILE A 76 5.33 -16.93 -14.53
C ILE A 76 4.78 -15.67 -15.18
N HIS A 77 3.74 -15.86 -16.00
CA HIS A 77 3.00 -14.80 -16.65
C HIS A 77 1.91 -14.31 -15.71
N VAL A 78 1.98 -13.03 -15.33
CA VAL A 78 0.99 -12.40 -14.47
C VAL A 78 0.25 -11.36 -15.28
N THR A 79 -1.04 -11.57 -15.47
CA THR A 79 -1.94 -10.64 -16.16
C THR A 79 -2.96 -10.12 -15.17
N VAL A 80 -3.10 -8.79 -15.04
CA VAL A 80 -4.11 -8.14 -14.19
C VAL A 80 -5.01 -7.28 -15.06
N ARG A 81 -6.32 -7.38 -14.82
CA ARG A 81 -7.34 -6.53 -15.42
C ARG A 81 -8.07 -5.74 -14.34
N ALA A 82 -7.98 -4.40 -14.43
CA ALA A 82 -8.57 -3.48 -13.46
C ALA A 82 -8.70 -2.07 -14.06
N ALA A 83 -9.42 -1.17 -13.39
CA ALA A 83 -9.37 0.25 -13.71
C ALA A 83 -7.95 0.83 -13.51
N TYR A 84 -7.24 0.37 -12.48
CA TYR A 84 -5.83 0.66 -12.23
C TYR A 84 -5.10 -0.63 -11.81
N PRO A 85 -4.45 -1.34 -12.75
CA PRO A 85 -3.93 -2.70 -12.52
C PRO A 85 -2.53 -2.75 -11.89
N ASP A 86 -1.80 -1.64 -11.87
CA ASP A 86 -0.36 -1.62 -11.55
C ASP A 86 -0.04 -2.07 -10.11
N GLY A 87 -0.80 -1.60 -9.12
CA GLY A 87 -0.59 -1.98 -7.72
C GLY A 87 -0.77 -3.48 -7.44
N PHE A 88 -1.87 -4.08 -7.92
CA PHE A 88 -2.12 -5.50 -7.70
C PHE A 88 -1.12 -6.37 -8.47
N LEU A 89 -0.78 -5.97 -9.70
CA LEU A 89 0.24 -6.63 -10.52
C LEU A 89 1.61 -6.61 -9.85
N GLY A 90 2.04 -5.45 -9.33
CA GLY A 90 3.29 -5.28 -8.61
C GLY A 90 3.35 -6.12 -7.34
N ASN A 91 2.24 -6.19 -6.60
CA ASN A 91 2.12 -7.02 -5.41
C ASN A 91 2.27 -8.52 -5.73
N LEU A 92 1.56 -9.02 -6.74
CA LEU A 92 1.65 -10.42 -7.18
C LEU A 92 3.05 -10.79 -7.65
N CYS A 93 3.69 -9.93 -8.45
CA CYS A 93 5.07 -10.16 -8.89
C CYS A 93 6.06 -10.17 -7.72
N SER A 94 5.84 -9.32 -6.72
CA SER A 94 6.67 -9.30 -5.49
C SER A 94 6.49 -10.57 -4.66
N GLU A 95 5.28 -11.15 -4.62
CA GLU A 95 5.05 -12.43 -3.95
C GLU A 95 5.78 -13.58 -4.63
N ILE A 96 5.83 -13.58 -5.96
CA ILE A 96 6.57 -14.58 -6.74
C ILE A 96 8.07 -14.44 -6.47
N GLU A 97 8.62 -13.23 -6.60
CA GLU A 97 10.04 -12.93 -6.34
C GLU A 97 10.45 -13.37 -4.94
N TRP A 98 9.70 -12.94 -3.91
CA TRP A 98 9.97 -13.32 -2.53
C TRP A 98 9.92 -14.84 -2.31
N LEU A 99 8.96 -15.53 -2.91
CA LEU A 99 8.81 -16.98 -2.72
C LEU A 99 9.98 -17.74 -3.34
N VAL A 100 10.42 -17.34 -4.53
CA VAL A 100 11.58 -17.91 -5.21
C VAL A 100 12.83 -17.73 -4.37
N ASP A 101 13.13 -16.47 -4.00
CA ASP A 101 14.33 -16.10 -3.24
C ASP A 101 14.39 -16.80 -1.87
N TYR A 102 13.22 -16.99 -1.23
CA TYR A 102 13.14 -17.57 0.10
C TYR A 102 13.30 -19.10 0.11
N PHE A 103 12.68 -19.81 -0.84
CA PHE A 103 12.60 -21.28 -0.80
C PHE A 103 13.68 -21.97 -1.64
N TRP A 104 14.11 -21.40 -2.77
CA TRP A 104 15.01 -22.05 -3.72
C TRP A 104 16.35 -21.36 -3.77
N LYS A 105 17.34 -21.94 -3.06
CA LYS A 105 18.72 -21.46 -3.13
C LYS A 105 19.29 -21.67 -4.53
N GLY A 106 19.98 -20.67 -5.04
CA GLY A 106 20.60 -20.72 -6.37
C GLY A 106 19.66 -20.37 -7.53
N LEU A 107 18.39 -20.03 -7.24
CA LEU A 107 17.48 -19.45 -8.22
C LEU A 107 17.29 -17.95 -7.94
N ASP A 108 17.06 -17.19 -9.01
CA ASP A 108 16.78 -15.76 -8.99
C ASP A 108 15.52 -15.48 -9.81
N CYS A 109 14.64 -14.62 -9.32
CA CYS A 109 13.41 -14.24 -10.02
C CYS A 109 13.52 -12.82 -10.59
N ARG A 110 13.59 -12.72 -11.93
CA ARG A 110 13.72 -11.44 -12.64
C ARG A 110 12.41 -10.99 -13.26
N ARG A 111 11.92 -9.84 -12.82
CA ARG A 111 10.73 -9.19 -13.36
C ARG A 111 11.03 -8.54 -14.70
N SER A 112 10.24 -8.87 -15.72
CA SER A 112 10.39 -8.38 -17.09
C SER A 112 9.09 -7.80 -17.65
N VAL A 113 9.24 -6.82 -18.55
CA VAL A 113 8.16 -6.25 -19.37
C VAL A 113 8.34 -6.65 -20.82
N ALA A 114 7.22 -6.84 -21.53
CA ALA A 114 7.25 -7.08 -22.96
C ALA A 114 7.58 -5.79 -23.72
N CYS A 115 8.33 -5.93 -24.81
CA CYS A 115 8.53 -4.87 -25.79
C CYS A 115 7.19 -4.55 -26.50
N HIS A 116 7.12 -3.38 -27.13
CA HIS A 116 5.97 -2.97 -27.93
C HIS A 116 5.63 -3.98 -29.03
N PRO A 117 4.35 -4.39 -29.19
CA PRO A 117 3.94 -5.25 -30.30
C PRO A 117 4.35 -4.69 -31.66
N PRO A 118 4.69 -5.54 -32.64
CA PRO A 118 4.66 -7.01 -32.62
C PRO A 118 5.94 -7.68 -32.06
N CYS A 119 6.84 -6.91 -31.42
CA CYS A 119 8.09 -7.45 -30.90
C CYS A 119 7.85 -8.43 -29.73
N LYS A 120 8.63 -9.51 -29.68
CA LYS A 120 8.63 -10.49 -28.57
C LYS A 120 9.78 -10.29 -27.57
N GLY A 121 10.52 -9.18 -27.70
CA GLY A 121 11.61 -8.85 -26.78
C GLY A 121 11.11 -8.62 -25.36
N LEU A 122 11.95 -8.94 -24.39
CA LEU A 122 11.70 -8.71 -22.97
C LEU A 122 12.75 -7.77 -22.41
N HIS A 123 12.34 -6.90 -21.49
CA HIS A 123 13.20 -5.95 -20.81
C HIS A 123 13.10 -6.17 -19.30
N GLU A 124 14.23 -6.37 -18.63
CA GLU A 124 14.28 -6.51 -17.17
C GLU A 124 13.96 -5.18 -16.48
N VAL A 125 12.98 -5.19 -15.58
CA VAL A 125 12.49 -3.98 -14.90
C VAL A 125 13.60 -3.31 -14.09
N LYS A 126 14.41 -4.08 -13.35
CA LYS A 126 15.52 -3.54 -12.53
C LYS A 126 16.50 -2.76 -13.41
N ALA A 127 16.93 -3.35 -14.54
CA ALA A 127 17.83 -2.72 -15.49
C ALA A 127 17.24 -1.46 -16.16
N LEU A 128 15.93 -1.44 -16.45
CA LEU A 128 15.26 -0.24 -16.96
C LEU A 128 15.29 0.91 -15.95
N VAL A 129 14.98 0.62 -14.69
CA VAL A 129 14.98 1.61 -13.60
C VAL A 129 16.38 2.16 -13.34
N GLU A 130 17.39 1.29 -13.32
CA GLU A 130 18.81 1.68 -13.16
C GLU A 130 19.28 2.57 -14.32
N THR A 131 19.03 2.16 -15.56
CA THR A 131 19.33 2.97 -16.75
C THR A 131 18.68 4.35 -16.68
N LYS A 132 17.41 4.43 -16.23
CA LYS A 132 16.71 5.71 -16.07
C LYS A 132 17.38 6.59 -15.00
N ARG A 133 17.85 6.00 -13.89
CA ARG A 133 18.55 6.73 -12.81
C ARG A 133 19.89 7.32 -13.27
N GLU A 134 20.56 6.66 -14.20
CA GLU A 134 21.78 7.18 -14.84
C GLU A 134 21.49 8.34 -15.82
N GLY A 135 20.23 8.76 -15.95
CA GLY A 135 19.82 9.86 -16.83
C GLY A 135 19.62 9.43 -18.28
N ILE A 136 19.54 8.12 -18.54
CA ILE A 136 19.35 7.58 -19.89
C ILE A 136 17.86 7.19 -20.05
N PRO A 137 17.05 7.94 -20.81
CA PRO A 137 15.61 7.72 -20.89
C PRO A 137 15.20 6.63 -21.89
N LYS A 138 16.16 6.04 -22.62
CA LYS A 138 15.88 5.09 -23.71
C LYS A 138 16.70 3.81 -23.58
N VAL A 139 16.09 2.70 -23.94
CA VAL A 139 16.72 1.37 -24.00
C VAL A 139 16.60 0.78 -25.39
N ARG A 140 17.65 0.10 -25.87
CA ARG A 140 17.58 -0.65 -27.14
C ARG A 140 17.02 -2.05 -26.89
N CYS A 141 16.06 -2.49 -27.68
CA CYS A 141 15.57 -3.86 -27.64
C CYS A 141 16.51 -4.78 -28.44
N ASN A 142 16.94 -5.91 -27.85
CA ASN A 142 17.83 -6.85 -28.53
C ASN A 142 17.16 -7.68 -29.64
N VAL A 143 15.82 -7.65 -29.74
CA VAL A 143 15.06 -8.44 -30.73
C VAL A 143 14.66 -7.59 -31.94
N CYS A 144 14.03 -6.43 -31.72
CA CYS A 144 13.65 -5.53 -32.82
C CYS A 144 14.70 -4.45 -33.12
N GLU A 145 15.78 -4.39 -32.33
CA GLU A 145 16.90 -3.45 -32.47
C GLU A 145 16.55 -1.95 -32.35
N LYS A 146 15.30 -1.62 -32.00
CA LYS A 146 14.83 -0.24 -31.85
C LYS A 146 15.08 0.29 -30.45
N PHE A 147 15.29 1.60 -30.36
CA PHE A 147 15.27 2.33 -29.09
C PHE A 147 13.84 2.62 -28.68
N HIS A 148 13.51 2.23 -27.45
CA HIS A 148 12.24 2.52 -26.81
C HIS A 148 12.47 3.47 -25.66
N ASP A 149 11.53 4.37 -25.46
CA ASP A 149 11.46 5.18 -24.27
C ASP A 149 11.16 4.28 -23.06
N ILE A 150 11.93 4.42 -21.97
CA ILE A 150 11.80 3.55 -20.80
C ILE A 150 10.42 3.72 -20.16
N ASP A 151 9.90 4.94 -20.13
CA ASP A 151 8.58 5.22 -19.58
C ASP A 151 7.50 4.55 -20.41
N SER A 152 7.61 4.54 -21.74
CA SER A 152 6.68 3.78 -22.58
C SER A 152 6.65 2.26 -22.32
N LEU A 153 7.72 1.68 -21.76
CA LEU A 153 7.81 0.26 -21.40
C LEU A 153 7.33 -0.03 -19.97
N LEU A 154 7.65 0.87 -19.02
CA LEU A 154 7.29 0.73 -17.61
C LEU A 154 5.86 1.22 -17.35
N LEU A 155 5.56 2.45 -17.78
CA LEU A 155 4.26 3.09 -17.74
C LEU A 155 3.47 2.67 -18.98
N ALA A 156 2.70 1.62 -18.82
CA ALA A 156 1.66 1.38 -19.79
C ALA A 156 0.49 2.30 -19.42
N ALA A 157 0.17 3.26 -20.31
CA ALA A 157 -1.05 4.07 -20.55
C ALA A 157 -2.20 4.21 -19.51
N THR A 158 -2.05 3.80 -18.25
CA THR A 158 -3.06 4.00 -17.21
C THR A 158 -2.81 5.38 -16.62
N ALA A 159 -3.77 6.29 -16.74
CA ALA A 159 -3.63 7.62 -16.16
C ALA A 159 -3.52 7.51 -14.64
N LYS A 160 -2.36 7.87 -14.08
CA LYS A 160 -2.22 8.12 -12.64
C LYS A 160 -2.86 9.48 -12.35
N PHE A 161 -3.75 9.52 -11.37
CA PHE A 161 -4.37 10.78 -10.95
C PHE A 161 -3.46 11.49 -9.94
N PRO A 162 -3.32 12.83 -10.00
CA PRO A 162 -2.66 13.59 -8.94
C PRO A 162 -3.33 13.31 -7.60
N LEU A 163 -2.55 13.19 -6.53
CA LEU A 163 -3.07 12.75 -5.23
C LEU A 163 -4.13 13.72 -4.67
N GLU A 164 -3.96 15.02 -4.91
CA GLU A 164 -4.91 16.05 -4.50
C GLU A 164 -6.28 15.84 -5.16
N VAL A 165 -6.26 15.41 -6.44
CA VAL A 165 -7.48 15.07 -7.19
C VAL A 165 -8.10 13.80 -6.61
N VAL A 166 -7.30 12.75 -6.37
CA VAL A 166 -7.76 11.51 -5.73
C VAL A 166 -8.44 11.80 -4.39
N LEU A 167 -7.80 12.59 -3.52
CA LEU A 167 -8.34 12.96 -2.22
C LEU A 167 -9.66 13.73 -2.34
N ALA A 168 -9.71 14.75 -3.20
CA ALA A 168 -10.90 15.58 -3.37
C ALA A 168 -12.09 14.77 -3.90
N GLU A 169 -11.86 13.90 -4.87
CA GLU A 169 -12.90 13.06 -5.46
C GLU A 169 -13.35 11.94 -4.52
N LEU A 170 -12.43 11.24 -3.83
CA LEU A 170 -12.80 10.21 -2.85
C LEU A 170 -13.64 10.77 -1.69
N LYS A 171 -13.37 12.01 -1.25
CA LYS A 171 -14.21 12.70 -0.25
C LYS A 171 -15.64 12.93 -0.76
N LYS A 172 -15.83 13.29 -2.03
CA LYS A 172 -17.17 13.47 -2.64
C LYS A 172 -17.89 12.13 -2.83
N VAL A 173 -17.16 11.14 -3.34
CA VAL A 173 -17.68 9.80 -3.62
C VAL A 173 -18.13 9.08 -2.35
N ARG A 174 -17.56 9.40 -1.17
CA ARG A 174 -17.99 8.82 0.12
C ARG A 174 -19.50 8.91 0.36
N THR A 175 -20.11 10.04 0.02
CA THR A 175 -21.55 10.26 0.14
C THR A 175 -22.35 9.34 -0.79
N GLU A 176 -21.83 9.10 -1.98
CA GLU A 176 -22.44 8.23 -2.99
C GLU A 176 -22.24 6.74 -2.66
N LEU A 177 -21.09 6.36 -2.12
CA LEU A 177 -20.76 4.97 -1.76
C LEU A 177 -21.66 4.39 -0.66
N ALA A 178 -22.23 5.25 0.19
CA ALA A 178 -23.20 4.85 1.21
C ALA A 178 -24.55 4.44 0.60
N GLU A 179 -24.86 4.87 -0.63
CA GLU A 179 -26.14 4.66 -1.31
C GLU A 179 -26.08 3.54 -2.36
N VAL A 180 -24.88 3.14 -2.80
CA VAL A 180 -24.70 2.10 -3.83
C VAL A 180 -24.85 0.69 -3.23
N LYS A 181 -25.99 0.04 -3.49
CA LYS A 181 -26.27 -1.36 -3.10
C LYS A 181 -25.29 -2.39 -3.67
N ASP A 182 -24.70 -2.11 -4.83
CA ASP A 182 -23.74 -3.00 -5.51
C ASP A 182 -22.27 -2.74 -5.09
N GLY A 183 -22.06 -1.97 -4.02
CA GLY A 183 -20.74 -1.62 -3.51
C GLY A 183 -19.85 -0.92 -4.54
N VAL A 184 -18.53 -1.16 -4.44
CA VAL A 184 -17.51 -0.50 -5.28
C VAL A 184 -17.60 -0.88 -6.77
N SER A 185 -18.24 -2.01 -7.10
CA SER A 185 -18.44 -2.46 -8.49
C SER A 185 -19.40 -1.60 -9.31
N GLY A 186 -20.29 -0.85 -8.66
CA GLY A 186 -21.22 0.06 -9.34
C GLY A 186 -20.62 1.43 -9.69
N LEU A 187 -19.36 1.68 -9.31
CA LEU A 187 -18.71 2.98 -9.51
C LEU A 187 -18.12 3.13 -10.91
N ASN A 188 -18.03 4.38 -11.37
CA ASN A 188 -17.31 4.73 -12.59
C ASN A 188 -15.84 4.26 -12.51
N THR A 189 -15.28 3.89 -13.66
CA THR A 189 -13.90 3.43 -13.83
C THR A 189 -12.87 4.41 -13.26
N ASP A 190 -13.07 5.72 -13.39
CA ASP A 190 -12.15 6.72 -12.80
C ASP A 190 -12.11 6.62 -11.27
N VAL A 191 -13.26 6.51 -10.62
CA VAL A 191 -13.36 6.34 -9.17
C VAL A 191 -12.73 5.02 -8.72
N ARG A 192 -12.97 3.93 -9.45
CA ARG A 192 -12.32 2.63 -9.17
C ARG A 192 -10.80 2.72 -9.31
N ALA A 193 -10.30 3.44 -10.31
CA ALA A 193 -8.87 3.68 -10.50
C ALA A 193 -8.27 4.50 -9.34
N MET A 194 -8.95 5.56 -8.90
CA MET A 194 -8.54 6.37 -7.76
C MET A 194 -8.47 5.57 -6.45
N ILE A 195 -9.45 4.69 -6.20
CA ILE A 195 -9.45 3.79 -5.04
C ILE A 195 -8.27 2.82 -5.09
N ALA A 196 -8.03 2.20 -6.25
CA ALA A 196 -6.92 1.26 -6.43
C ALA A 196 -5.54 1.95 -6.30
N GLN A 197 -5.41 3.18 -6.80
CA GLN A 197 -4.20 3.99 -6.61
C GLN A 197 -4.01 4.35 -5.13
N ALA A 198 -5.07 4.72 -4.41
CA ALA A 198 -5.01 4.96 -2.96
C ALA A 198 -4.56 3.71 -2.17
N ASN A 199 -5.06 2.53 -2.57
CA ASN A 199 -4.65 1.26 -1.97
C ASN A 199 -3.16 0.96 -2.19
N GLU A 200 -2.65 1.16 -3.40
CA GLU A 200 -1.23 1.00 -3.73
C GLU A 200 -0.35 1.89 -2.84
N GLN A 201 -0.69 3.17 -2.73
CA GLN A 201 0.06 4.13 -1.91
C GLN A 201 0.08 3.74 -0.43
N PHE A 202 -1.03 3.20 0.08
CA PHE A 202 -1.11 2.71 1.46
C PHE A 202 -0.20 1.50 1.70
N GLU A 203 -0.19 0.54 0.79
CA GLU A 203 0.67 -0.65 0.90
C GLU A 203 2.15 -0.31 0.80
N LEU A 204 2.53 0.61 -0.11
CA LEU A 204 3.90 1.12 -0.21
C LEU A 204 4.36 1.77 1.10
N PHE A 205 3.49 2.59 1.70
CA PHE A 205 3.76 3.22 2.99
C PHE A 205 3.99 2.19 4.10
N LEU A 206 3.10 1.20 4.24
CA LEU A 206 3.27 0.15 5.25
C LEU A 206 4.54 -0.67 5.03
N LYS A 207 4.89 -0.97 3.76
CA LYS A 207 6.10 -1.71 3.40
C LYS A 207 7.37 -0.96 3.82
N ALA A 208 7.42 0.35 3.64
CA ALA A 208 8.55 1.16 4.09
C ALA A 208 8.74 1.15 5.62
N LEU A 209 7.69 0.86 6.38
CA LEU A 209 7.69 0.84 7.84
C LEU A 209 7.72 -0.58 8.43
N THR A 210 8.08 -1.59 7.64
CA THR A 210 8.05 -3.00 8.05
C THR A 210 8.95 -3.29 9.27
N ASP A 211 10.15 -2.70 9.35
CA ASP A 211 11.06 -2.96 10.46
C ASP A 211 10.57 -2.36 11.79
N PRO A 212 10.17 -1.08 11.86
CA PRO A 212 9.50 -0.51 13.04
C PRO A 212 8.26 -1.27 13.53
N ALA A 213 7.56 -1.98 12.64
CA ALA A 213 6.34 -2.73 12.98
C ALA A 213 6.55 -3.78 14.09
N LYS A 214 7.78 -4.24 14.30
CA LYS A 214 8.15 -5.19 15.36
C LYS A 214 7.83 -4.66 16.77
N ASP A 215 7.98 -3.35 16.95
CA ASP A 215 8.04 -2.70 18.25
C ASP A 215 6.74 -2.01 18.67
N GLY A 216 5.84 -1.75 17.73
CA GLY A 216 4.54 -1.11 17.99
C GLY A 216 3.76 -0.77 16.71
N PRO A 217 2.52 -0.24 16.86
CA PRO A 217 1.65 0.11 15.73
C PRO A 217 2.24 1.20 14.84
N ARG A 218 2.04 1.09 13.51
CA ARG A 218 2.55 2.08 12.55
C ARG A 218 1.55 3.18 12.22
N LEU A 219 0.27 2.91 12.41
CA LEU A 219 -0.81 3.79 12.01
C LEU A 219 -1.42 4.51 13.22
N PHE A 220 -1.40 5.83 13.16
CA PHE A 220 -2.01 6.68 14.14
C PHE A 220 -2.41 8.02 13.52
N SER A 221 -3.47 8.63 14.05
CA SER A 221 -3.79 10.04 13.85
C SER A 221 -3.43 10.80 15.13
N PHE A 222 -3.21 12.10 15.02
CA PHE A 222 -2.88 12.94 16.16
C PHE A 222 -3.51 14.31 16.03
N GLU A 223 -3.84 14.92 17.16
CA GLU A 223 -4.47 16.24 17.22
C GLU A 223 -4.01 17.01 18.48
N PRO A 224 -4.08 18.37 18.48
CA PRO A 224 -3.90 19.15 19.69
C PRO A 224 -4.86 18.72 20.79
N VAL A 225 -4.43 18.66 22.04
CA VAL A 225 -5.40 18.76 23.15
C VAL A 225 -5.90 20.19 23.30
N GLU A 226 -5.03 21.19 23.11
CA GLU A 226 -5.36 22.61 23.15
C GLU A 226 -5.25 23.20 21.75
N THR A 227 -6.31 23.85 21.26
CA THR A 227 -6.30 24.49 19.94
C THR A 227 -5.68 25.89 20.02
N GLY A 228 -5.07 26.37 18.93
CA GLY A 228 -4.55 27.74 18.82
C GLY A 228 -3.15 28.03 19.40
N PHE A 229 -2.39 27.02 19.82
CA PHE A 229 -0.95 27.21 20.15
C PHE A 229 -0.03 27.14 18.92
N TRP A 230 -0.48 26.52 17.84
CA TRP A 230 0.18 26.23 16.56
C TRP A 230 0.69 27.53 15.92
N ASP A 231 -0.11 28.61 16.01
CA ASP A 231 0.22 29.95 15.52
C ASP A 231 1.19 30.72 16.42
N LYS A 232 1.57 30.16 17.58
CA LYS A 232 2.43 30.84 18.56
C LYS A 232 3.88 30.38 18.38
N PRO A 233 4.83 31.25 17.97
CA PRO A 233 6.20 30.85 17.67
C PRO A 233 7.05 30.42 18.88
N LYS A 234 6.49 30.38 20.11
CA LYS A 234 7.23 30.24 21.38
C LYS A 234 6.94 28.96 22.17
N TRP A 235 6.14 28.01 21.66
CA TRP A 235 5.88 26.77 22.39
C TRP A 235 7.11 25.83 22.34
N ILE A 236 7.37 25.15 23.46
CA ILE A 236 8.51 24.24 23.65
C ILE A 236 8.03 22.78 23.62
N SER A 237 6.98 22.49 24.39
CA SER A 237 6.27 21.21 24.42
C SER A 237 4.76 21.45 24.49
N GLN A 238 3.98 20.48 24.02
CA GLN A 238 2.53 20.51 24.11
C GLN A 238 1.95 19.10 24.16
N LYS A 239 0.76 18.98 24.73
CA LYS A 239 0.01 17.72 24.74
C LYS A 239 -0.73 17.49 23.42
N PHE A 240 -0.52 16.32 22.86
CA PHE A 240 -1.21 15.81 21.69
C PHE A 240 -2.02 14.58 22.08
N ARG A 241 -3.22 14.49 21.52
CA ARG A 241 -4.03 13.28 21.56
C ARG A 241 -3.70 12.45 20.35
N LEU A 242 -3.20 11.24 20.59
CA LEU A 242 -2.89 10.24 19.58
C LEU A 242 -3.97 9.17 19.58
N THR A 243 -4.51 8.84 18.41
CA THR A 243 -5.46 7.74 18.21
C THR A 243 -4.81 6.66 17.36
N LEU A 244 -4.81 5.42 17.84
CA LEU A 244 -4.26 4.27 17.11
C LEU A 244 -5.26 3.67 16.13
N TRP A 245 -4.74 3.09 15.05
CA TRP A 245 -5.51 2.50 13.97
C TRP A 245 -5.16 1.02 13.77
N CYS A 246 -6.15 0.24 13.35
CA CYS A 246 -5.96 -1.15 12.96
C CYS A 246 -5.38 -1.21 11.55
N GLU A 247 -4.25 -1.91 11.38
CA GLU A 247 -3.57 -2.01 10.08
C GLU A 247 -4.32 -2.87 9.06
N HIS A 248 -5.15 -3.81 9.52
CA HIS A 248 -5.98 -4.64 8.64
C HIS A 248 -7.17 -3.86 8.08
N SER A 249 -7.99 -3.29 8.96
CA SER A 249 -9.22 -2.60 8.53
C SER A 249 -9.01 -1.15 8.15
N ARG A 250 -7.83 -0.58 8.45
CA ARG A 250 -7.50 0.83 8.19
C ARG A 250 -8.47 1.81 8.85
N LEU A 251 -8.97 1.43 10.04
CA LEU A 251 -9.90 2.22 10.84
C LEU A 251 -9.32 2.49 12.23
N PRO A 252 -9.65 3.65 12.84
CA PRO A 252 -9.24 3.96 14.19
C PRO A 252 -9.91 3.01 15.19
N LEU A 253 -9.19 2.65 16.25
CA LEU A 253 -9.65 1.70 17.27
C LEU A 253 -10.97 2.12 17.97
N PRO A 254 -11.20 3.41 18.29
CA PRO A 254 -12.48 3.82 18.83
C PRO A 254 -13.69 3.49 17.94
N MET A 255 -13.53 3.54 16.62
CA MET A 255 -14.62 3.18 15.68
C MET A 255 -14.87 1.67 15.65
N LEU A 256 -13.82 0.85 15.78
CA LEU A 256 -13.96 -0.61 15.75
C LEU A 256 -14.58 -1.17 17.03
N THR A 257 -14.35 -0.50 18.16
CA THR A 257 -14.74 -0.99 19.48
C THR A 257 -15.97 -0.30 20.05
N GLY A 258 -16.33 0.87 19.51
CA GLY A 258 -17.36 1.74 20.08
C GLY A 258 -16.91 2.48 21.35
N ASP A 259 -15.72 2.21 21.86
CA ASP A 259 -15.16 2.89 23.03
C ASP A 259 -14.25 4.04 22.61
N LYS A 260 -14.71 5.27 22.88
CA LYS A 260 -13.99 6.53 22.55
C LYS A 260 -12.61 6.65 23.21
N LYS A 261 -12.31 5.87 24.25
CA LYS A 261 -11.03 5.95 24.97
C LYS A 261 -10.02 4.89 24.53
N LEU A 262 -10.48 3.83 23.87
CA LEU A 262 -9.63 2.69 23.57
C LEU A 262 -8.65 3.02 22.44
N GLY A 263 -7.35 2.87 22.71
CA GLY A 263 -6.31 3.22 21.74
C GLY A 263 -6.07 4.72 21.60
N VAL A 264 -6.56 5.54 22.54
CA VAL A 264 -6.37 6.98 22.58
C VAL A 264 -5.42 7.34 23.71
N TYR A 265 -4.35 8.08 23.40
CA TYR A 265 -3.29 8.44 24.34
C TYR A 265 -3.01 9.94 24.30
N GLU A 266 -2.88 10.56 25.47
CA GLU A 266 -2.33 11.90 25.59
C GLU A 266 -0.83 11.84 25.87
N ILE A 267 -0.05 12.33 24.92
CA ILE A 267 1.41 12.35 24.96
C ILE A 267 1.90 13.80 24.86
N GLU A 268 2.96 14.10 25.58
CA GLU A 268 3.61 15.40 25.49
C GLU A 268 4.74 15.30 24.46
N LEU A 269 4.69 16.13 23.42
CA LEU A 269 5.68 16.17 22.35
C LEU A 269 6.35 17.53 22.31
N THR A 270 7.66 17.53 22.08
CA THR A 270 8.44 18.76 21.93
C THR A 270 8.30 19.31 20.52
N ARG A 271 8.53 20.62 20.37
CA ARG A 271 8.53 21.27 19.05
C ARG A 271 9.60 20.70 18.13
N ASP A 272 10.78 20.38 18.67
CA ASP A 272 11.88 19.82 17.89
C ASP A 272 11.53 18.44 17.36
N TRP A 273 10.91 17.59 18.19
CA TRP A 273 10.41 16.30 17.74
C TRP A 273 9.37 16.47 16.62
N MET A 274 8.41 17.39 16.79
CA MET A 274 7.38 17.63 15.77
C MET A 274 7.96 18.16 14.45
N ARG A 275 8.97 19.04 14.48
CA ARG A 275 9.64 19.51 13.25
C ARG A 275 10.41 18.40 12.55
N GLN A 276 11.09 17.53 13.31
CA GLN A 276 11.80 16.38 12.74
C GLN A 276 10.84 15.33 12.15
N SER A 277 9.70 15.12 12.82
CA SER A 277 8.66 14.19 12.39
C SER A 277 7.72 14.76 11.32
N ALA A 278 7.70 16.07 11.07
CA ALA A 278 6.72 16.71 10.18
C ALA A 278 6.64 16.06 8.78
N PRO A 279 7.75 15.73 8.08
CA PRO A 279 7.69 15.02 6.81
C PRO A 279 6.99 13.65 6.91
N PHE A 280 7.32 12.87 7.94
CA PHE A 280 6.70 11.56 8.22
C PHE A 280 5.19 11.71 8.47
N LEU A 281 4.83 12.62 9.37
CA LEU A 281 3.46 12.84 9.81
C LEU A 281 2.58 13.34 8.66
N LYS A 282 3.12 14.17 7.76
CA LYS A 282 2.41 14.60 6.55
C LYS A 282 2.06 13.42 5.66
N VAL A 283 3.00 12.51 5.42
CA VAL A 283 2.74 11.31 4.60
C VAL A 283 1.76 10.39 5.32
N LEU A 284 1.96 10.10 6.61
CA LEU A 284 1.05 9.27 7.40
C LEU A 284 -0.39 9.81 7.37
N CYS A 285 -0.60 11.09 7.69
CA CYS A 285 -1.93 11.68 7.65
C CYS A 285 -2.50 11.73 6.23
N GLY A 286 -1.68 12.05 5.22
CA GLY A 286 -2.10 12.01 3.82
C GLY A 286 -2.59 10.63 3.38
N THR A 287 -1.85 9.58 3.73
CA THR A 287 -2.19 8.18 3.45
C THR A 287 -3.43 7.73 4.23
N LEU A 288 -3.62 8.17 5.48
CA LEU A 288 -4.83 7.89 6.25
C LEU A 288 -6.07 8.59 5.67
N SER A 289 -5.94 9.82 5.17
CA SER A 289 -7.03 10.54 4.49
C SER A 289 -7.48 9.85 3.21
N LEU A 290 -6.61 9.06 2.56
CA LEU A 290 -6.99 8.21 1.42
C LEU A 290 -7.70 6.94 1.85
N ALA A 291 -7.31 6.35 2.97
CA ALA A 291 -7.84 5.07 3.43
C ALA A 291 -9.25 5.18 4.03
N LEU A 292 -9.54 6.26 4.75
CA LEU A 292 -10.79 6.40 5.51
C LEU A 292 -12.06 6.37 4.61
N PRO A 293 -12.13 7.10 3.47
CA PRO A 293 -13.29 7.05 2.58
C PRO A 293 -13.57 5.66 1.99
N ILE A 294 -12.54 4.81 1.87
CA ILE A 294 -12.60 3.48 1.24
C ILE A 294 -12.94 2.39 2.28
N ALA A 295 -12.30 2.45 3.44
CA ALA A 295 -12.43 1.44 4.49
C ALA A 295 -13.80 1.46 5.17
N VAL A 296 -14.42 2.65 5.24
CA VAL A 296 -15.66 2.87 5.97
C VAL A 296 -16.84 2.15 5.32
N PRO A 297 -17.14 2.23 4.02
CA PRO A 297 -18.33 1.59 3.48
C PRO A 297 -18.35 0.05 3.59
N ALA A 298 -17.19 -0.61 3.54
CA ALA A 298 -17.07 -2.05 3.73
C ALA A 298 -17.31 -2.50 5.18
N VAL A 299 -17.06 -1.63 6.16
CA VAL A 299 -17.07 -1.97 7.59
C VAL A 299 -18.23 -1.29 8.34
N ALA A 300 -18.66 -0.11 7.91
CA ALA A 300 -19.71 0.70 8.55
C ALA A 300 -21.07 0.02 8.54
N ALA A 301 -21.42 -0.68 7.45
CA ALA A 301 -22.64 -1.49 7.40
C ALA A 301 -22.60 -2.65 8.41
N LYS A 302 -21.41 -3.20 8.68
CA LYS A 302 -21.20 -4.31 9.63
C LYS A 302 -21.10 -3.85 11.08
N LEU A 303 -20.60 -2.63 11.33
CA LEU A 303 -20.33 -2.08 12.65
C LEU A 303 -21.29 -0.95 13.08
N ALA A 304 -22.30 -0.63 12.27
CA ALA A 304 -23.30 0.42 12.53
C ALA A 304 -22.65 1.78 12.90
N ILE A 305 -21.56 2.12 12.22
CA ILE A 305 -20.81 3.36 12.46
C ILE A 305 -21.61 4.53 11.88
N ASP A 306 -21.89 5.54 12.70
CA ASP A 306 -22.61 6.73 12.26
C ASP A 306 -21.72 7.69 11.45
N ALA A 307 -22.35 8.45 10.54
CA ALA A 307 -21.66 9.38 9.64
C ALA A 307 -20.87 10.47 10.39
N ALA A 308 -21.34 10.92 11.56
CA ALA A 308 -20.69 11.98 12.32
C ALA A 308 -19.39 11.49 12.98
N SER A 309 -19.34 10.23 13.43
CA SER A 309 -18.10 9.62 13.90
C SER A 309 -17.04 9.56 12.80
N ILE A 310 -17.42 9.22 11.57
CA ILE A 310 -16.49 9.18 10.44
C ILE A 310 -16.00 10.59 10.07
N GLU A 311 -16.90 11.59 10.07
CA GLU A 311 -16.56 13.00 9.88
C GLU A 311 -15.52 13.46 10.90
N ALA A 312 -15.75 13.19 12.18
CA ALA A 312 -14.85 13.61 13.25
C ALA A 312 -13.44 13.03 13.11
N PHE A 313 -13.31 11.77 12.66
CA PHE A 313 -12.00 11.18 12.41
C PHE A 313 -11.33 11.73 11.14
N GLN A 314 -12.12 12.05 10.11
CA GLN A 314 -11.58 12.73 8.93
C GLN A 314 -11.02 14.10 9.30
N ASP A 315 -11.76 14.88 10.08
CA ASP A 315 -11.33 16.19 10.60
C ASP A 315 -10.07 16.07 11.46
N GLN A 316 -9.98 15.02 12.29
CA GLN A 316 -8.78 14.73 13.08
C GLN A 316 -7.57 14.50 12.19
N VAL A 317 -7.70 13.67 11.14
CA VAL A 317 -6.60 13.39 10.20
C VAL A 317 -6.21 14.63 9.41
N ASP A 318 -7.19 15.40 8.93
CA ASP A 318 -6.94 16.64 8.19
C ASP A 318 -6.28 17.71 9.06
N THR A 319 -6.66 17.81 10.35
CA THR A 319 -6.00 18.69 11.34
C THR A 319 -4.54 18.29 11.55
N GLY A 320 -4.28 16.99 11.75
CA GLY A 320 -2.92 16.47 11.88
C GLY A 320 -2.06 16.75 10.64
N LYS A 321 -2.65 16.58 9.44
CA LYS A 321 -1.99 16.90 8.16
C LYS A 321 -1.62 18.39 8.07
N ALA A 322 -2.58 19.28 8.31
CA ALA A 322 -2.38 20.73 8.22
C ALA A 322 -1.27 21.22 9.16
N PHE A 323 -1.12 20.58 10.32
CA PHE A 323 -0.03 20.90 11.24
C PHE A 323 1.32 20.36 10.85
N ALA A 324 1.37 19.12 10.37
CA ALA A 324 2.59 18.59 9.81
C ALA A 324 3.08 19.52 8.69
N GLU A 325 2.16 20.01 7.85
CA GLU A 325 2.45 21.00 6.80
C GLU A 325 2.93 22.35 7.33
N SER A 326 2.33 22.89 8.40
CA SER A 326 2.74 24.19 8.96
C SER A 326 4.12 24.15 9.64
N LEU A 327 4.59 22.96 10.01
CA LEU A 327 5.92 22.75 10.61
C LEU A 327 7.02 22.46 9.60
N LEU A 328 6.69 22.22 8.32
CA LEU A 328 7.68 22.04 7.27
C LEU A 328 8.33 23.39 6.95
N ASP A 329 9.67 23.42 6.97
CA ASP A 329 10.42 24.57 6.50
C ASP A 329 10.27 24.70 4.97
N ALA A 330 10.21 25.92 4.44
CA ALA A 330 10.02 26.20 3.00
C ALA A 330 11.06 25.53 2.06
N GLY A 331 12.17 25.01 2.60
CA GLY A 331 13.20 24.26 1.89
C GLY A 331 13.26 22.75 2.19
N GLN A 332 12.48 22.23 3.15
CA GLN A 332 12.36 20.79 3.37
C GLN A 332 11.51 20.20 2.26
N LYS A 333 12.19 19.72 1.21
CA LYS A 333 11.59 18.80 0.26
C LYS A 333 11.24 17.55 1.03
N VAL A 334 9.96 17.38 1.38
CA VAL A 334 9.41 16.05 1.53
C VAL A 334 9.68 15.41 0.17
N GLY A 335 10.65 14.49 0.12
CA GLY A 335 10.87 13.69 -1.09
C GLY A 335 9.51 13.24 -1.56
N ASP A 336 9.26 13.39 -2.85
CA ASP A 336 7.95 13.47 -3.49
C ASP A 336 7.26 12.08 -3.46
N TRP A 337 7.07 11.54 -2.25
CA TRP A 337 6.49 10.24 -1.92
C TRP A 337 5.08 10.15 -2.47
N LEU A 338 4.42 11.29 -2.52
CA LEU A 338 3.06 11.49 -3.01
C LEU A 338 3.03 11.93 -4.48
N SER A 339 4.18 12.12 -5.14
CA SER A 339 4.25 12.47 -6.56
C SER A 339 4.60 11.31 -7.47
N THR A 340 4.39 11.61 -8.74
CA THR A 340 3.76 10.76 -9.74
C THR A 340 4.72 9.86 -10.50
N ASP A 341 5.99 9.76 -10.10
CA ASP A 341 7.03 9.07 -10.86
C ASP A 341 7.43 7.72 -10.25
N ASP A 342 7.46 6.67 -11.08
CA ASP A 342 7.92 5.31 -10.71
C ASP A 342 9.39 5.29 -10.23
N ALA A 343 10.18 6.29 -10.59
CA ALA A 343 11.53 6.47 -10.07
C ALA A 343 11.55 6.88 -8.59
N ALA A 344 10.46 7.48 -8.11
CA ALA A 344 10.28 7.93 -6.73
C ALA A 344 9.96 6.78 -5.76
N GLU A 345 9.37 5.65 -6.19
CA GLU A 345 9.00 4.53 -5.30
C GLU A 345 10.18 3.95 -4.51
N LEU A 346 11.37 3.92 -5.11
CA LEU A 346 12.57 3.40 -4.46
C LEU A 346 13.32 4.49 -3.65
N ASP A 347 13.25 5.75 -4.06
CA ASP A 347 13.97 6.87 -3.41
C ASP A 347 13.21 7.37 -2.17
N SER A 348 11.88 7.43 -2.28
CA SER A 348 10.97 7.74 -1.18
C SER A 348 11.06 6.68 -0.06
N GLY A 349 11.20 5.39 -0.44
CA GLY A 349 11.44 4.26 0.46
C GLY A 349 12.63 4.46 1.40
N HIS A 350 13.75 4.96 0.90
CA HIS A 350 14.96 5.21 1.70
C HIS A 350 14.78 6.39 2.67
N ALA A 351 14.08 7.45 2.25
CA ALA A 351 13.76 8.58 3.11
C ALA A 351 12.84 8.18 4.28
N MET A 352 11.86 7.28 4.05
CA MET A 352 11.01 6.75 5.11
C MET A 352 11.70 5.72 6.01
N LEU A 353 12.58 4.87 5.46
CA LEU A 353 13.42 3.98 6.27
C LEU A 353 14.27 4.79 7.26
N ALA A 354 14.79 5.95 6.84
CA ALA A 354 15.51 6.88 7.71
C ALA A 354 14.62 7.47 8.83
N GLN A 355 13.31 7.56 8.63
CA GLN A 355 12.34 8.06 9.62
C GLN A 355 11.87 7.00 10.62
N GLY A 356 12.28 5.74 10.47
CA GLY A 356 11.96 4.66 11.43
C GLY A 356 12.41 4.94 12.86
N ALA A 357 13.40 5.83 13.06
CA ALA A 357 13.81 6.28 14.38
C ALA A 357 12.70 7.05 15.13
N MET A 358 11.96 7.92 14.43
CA MET A 358 10.88 8.72 15.04
C MET A 358 9.73 7.83 15.50
N LEU A 359 9.40 6.81 14.71
CA LEU A 359 8.35 5.85 15.06
C LEU A 359 8.75 4.97 16.26
N ARG A 360 10.02 4.56 16.36
CA ARG A 360 10.53 3.85 17.55
C ARG A 360 10.49 4.71 18.81
N GLU A 361 10.82 6.00 18.70
CA GLU A 361 10.70 6.94 19.82
C GLU A 361 9.23 7.08 20.26
N LEU A 362 8.31 7.20 19.32
CA LEU A 362 6.88 7.20 19.61
C LEU A 362 6.44 5.91 20.31
N HIS A 363 6.91 4.75 19.86
CA HIS A 363 6.63 3.47 20.52
C HIS A 363 7.14 3.44 21.95
N ALA A 364 8.31 4.04 22.23
CA ALA A 364 8.83 4.17 23.58
C ALA A 364 7.91 5.03 24.46
N LEU A 365 7.44 6.17 23.95
CA LEU A 365 6.46 7.02 24.64
C LEU A 365 5.13 6.29 24.88
N LEU A 366 4.63 5.55 23.90
CA LEU A 366 3.41 4.76 24.03
C LEU A 366 3.56 3.65 25.08
N LYS A 367 4.70 2.94 25.12
CA LYS A 367 4.98 1.89 26.12
C LYS A 367 5.03 2.45 27.56
N GLN A 368 5.40 3.71 27.73
CA GLN A 368 5.33 4.36 29.04
C GLN A 368 3.89 4.60 29.50
N LYS A 369 2.98 4.91 28.56
CA LYS A 369 1.55 5.13 28.82
C LYS A 369 0.76 3.82 28.94
N ASP A 370 1.06 2.87 28.06
CA ASP A 370 0.48 1.53 28.05
C ASP A 370 1.55 0.47 28.35
N LYS A 371 1.69 0.17 29.65
CA LYS A 371 2.63 -0.84 30.14
C LYS A 371 2.26 -2.27 29.73
N THR A 372 1.02 -2.50 29.25
CA THR A 372 0.61 -3.83 28.79
C THR A 372 1.24 -4.19 27.44
N GLY A 373 1.69 -3.19 26.68
CA GLY A 373 2.21 -3.38 25.32
C GLY A 373 1.16 -3.89 24.32
N ARG A 374 -0.13 -3.87 24.70
CA ARG A 374 -1.26 -4.26 23.83
C ARG A 374 -1.85 -3.08 23.09
N PHE A 375 -1.40 -1.85 23.34
CA PHE A 375 -1.73 -0.64 22.60
C PHE A 375 -3.23 -0.48 22.35
N GLY A 376 -4.03 -0.48 23.42
CA GLY A 376 -5.49 -0.39 23.31
C GLY A 376 -6.12 -1.70 22.80
N GLY A 377 -5.51 -2.84 23.07
CA GLY A 377 -6.05 -4.17 22.74
C GLY A 377 -5.69 -4.69 21.34
N LEU A 378 -4.87 -3.97 20.57
CA LEU A 378 -4.27 -4.47 19.34
C LEU A 378 -3.46 -5.75 19.60
N GLU A 379 -3.49 -6.63 18.61
CA GLU A 379 -2.70 -7.85 18.60
C GLU A 379 -1.61 -7.77 17.54
N ARG A 380 -0.40 -8.14 17.94
CA ARG A 380 0.72 -8.30 17.01
C ARG A 380 0.59 -9.64 16.30
N VAL A 381 0.36 -9.59 15.00
CA VAL A 381 0.29 -10.77 14.12
C VAL A 381 1.43 -10.73 13.12
N GLN A 382 1.67 -11.84 12.42
CA GLN A 382 2.71 -11.93 11.41
C GLN A 382 2.08 -12.45 10.12
N ASN A 383 2.23 -11.71 9.03
CA ASN A 383 1.70 -12.15 7.74
C ASN A 383 2.58 -13.26 7.12
N LYS A 384 2.13 -13.78 5.97
CA LYS A 384 2.86 -14.82 5.22
C LYS A 384 4.25 -14.37 4.71
N ARG A 385 4.56 -13.07 4.68
CA ARG A 385 5.90 -12.51 4.39
C ARG A 385 6.79 -12.39 5.63
N ARG A 386 6.31 -12.84 6.79
CA ARG A 386 6.98 -12.68 8.08
C ARG A 386 7.05 -11.23 8.55
N GLU A 387 6.22 -10.35 8.03
CA GLU A 387 6.12 -8.96 8.42
C GLU A 387 5.13 -8.84 9.59
N PHE A 388 5.49 -8.06 10.60
CA PHE A 388 4.60 -7.83 11.75
C PHE A 388 3.54 -6.80 11.40
N LEU A 389 2.32 -7.05 11.87
CA LEU A 389 1.21 -6.11 11.83
C LEU A 389 0.55 -5.98 13.19
N TRP A 390 -0.07 -4.83 13.42
CA TRP A 390 -0.90 -4.58 14.61
C TRP A 390 -2.36 -4.46 14.20
N VAL A 391 -3.15 -5.47 14.57
CA VAL A 391 -4.54 -5.63 14.12
C VAL A 391 -5.50 -5.73 15.29
N HIS A 392 -6.74 -5.32 15.08
CA HIS A 392 -7.80 -5.53 16.06
C HIS A 392 -8.04 -7.04 16.25
N PRO A 393 -8.34 -7.54 17.48
CA PRO A 393 -8.50 -8.97 17.76
C PRO A 393 -9.45 -9.72 16.81
N GLN A 394 -10.48 -9.04 16.30
CA GLN A 394 -11.44 -9.64 15.36
C GLN A 394 -10.81 -10.09 14.03
N PHE A 395 -9.65 -9.52 13.65
CA PHE A 395 -8.95 -9.85 12.40
C PHE A 395 -7.74 -10.75 12.62
N LYS A 396 -7.50 -11.22 13.85
CA LYS A 396 -6.33 -12.06 14.16
C LYS A 396 -6.26 -13.32 13.30
N ASN A 397 -7.41 -13.96 13.08
CA ASN A 397 -7.51 -15.24 12.37
C ASN A 397 -7.28 -15.13 10.85
N GLU A 398 -7.09 -13.92 10.32
CA GLU A 398 -6.77 -13.68 8.92
C GLU A 398 -5.27 -13.84 8.60
N TYR A 399 -4.43 -14.06 9.61
CA TYR A 399 -2.96 -14.03 9.51
C TYR A 399 -2.27 -15.34 9.87
#